data_AF-A0A0P7BTU8-F1
#
_entry.id   AF-A0A0P7BTU8-F1
#
_cell.length_a   1.000
_cell.length_b   1.000
_cell.length_c   1.000
_cell.angle_alpha   90.00
_cell.angle_beta   90.00
_cell.angle_gamma   90.00
#
_symmetry.space_group_name_H-M   'P 1'
#
loop_
_entity.id
_entity.type
_entity.pdbx_description
1 polymer ?
#
loop_
_entity_poly.entity_id
_entity_poly.type
_entity_poly.pdbx_seq_one_letter_code
_entity_poly.pdbx_strand_id
1 'polypeptide(L)'
;MSIIGGLAATLFQDWMARRAVVRDRAEAAAGEILDLLDQVEALADDVLFDRTRRDYDDRIRLIIMGVQRHLLDLTDAEVRRRLEFVVEILTYADSMYLPGETYTVLRVAVREAQNVLGAYRRREEPPAELAILARHREGLALMAEMDEEIARAQEEDARREREERQDRHDHGQDG
;
A
#
# COMPACT_ATOMS: atom_id res chain seq x y z
N MET A 1 49.75 -22.56 -12.18
CA MET A 1 48.29 -22.62 -11.90
C MET A 1 47.85 -21.24 -11.44
N SER A 2 46.87 -20.62 -12.10
CA SER A 2 46.56 -19.19 -11.92
C SER A 2 45.66 -18.95 -10.71
N ILE A 3 46.21 -18.30 -9.67
CA ILE A 3 45.51 -17.89 -8.44
C ILE A 3 44.34 -16.94 -8.72
N ILE A 4 44.43 -16.17 -9.82
CA ILE A 4 43.41 -15.20 -10.25
C ILE A 4 42.09 -15.88 -10.67
N GLY A 5 42.17 -17.10 -11.23
CA GLY A 5 40.97 -17.87 -11.60
C GLY A 5 40.18 -18.39 -10.39
N GLY A 6 40.86 -18.68 -9.28
CA GLY A 6 40.22 -19.13 -8.04
C GLY A 6 39.43 -18.01 -7.35
N LEU A 7 40.01 -16.81 -7.27
CA LEU A 7 39.38 -15.67 -6.59
C LEU A 7 38.13 -15.17 -7.34
N ALA A 8 38.18 -15.12 -8.67
CA ALA A 8 37.03 -14.73 -9.50
C ALA A 8 35.87 -15.74 -9.40
N ALA A 9 36.18 -17.04 -9.32
CA ALA A 9 35.18 -18.09 -9.13
C ALA A 9 34.49 -17.98 -7.76
N THR A 10 35.24 -17.73 -6.68
CA THR A 10 34.68 -17.54 -5.34
C THR A 10 33.78 -16.30 -5.27
N LEU A 11 34.19 -15.16 -5.84
CA LEU A 11 33.37 -13.95 -5.87
C LEU A 11 32.08 -14.13 -6.67
N PHE A 12 32.13 -14.86 -7.80
CA PHE A 12 30.95 -15.18 -8.58
C PHE A 12 30.00 -16.11 -7.82
N GLN A 13 30.52 -17.12 -7.12
CA GLN A 13 29.71 -18.01 -6.27
C GLN A 13 29.04 -17.25 -5.11
N ASP A 14 29.77 -16.37 -4.43
CA ASP A 14 29.22 -15.52 -3.38
C ASP A 14 28.12 -14.59 -3.90
N TRP A 15 28.31 -14.01 -5.09
CA TRP A 15 27.30 -13.17 -5.72
C TRP A 15 26.03 -13.95 -6.08
N MET A 16 26.18 -15.15 -6.67
CA MET A 16 25.06 -16.03 -6.99
C MET A 16 24.32 -16.49 -5.72
N ALA A 17 25.05 -16.84 -4.66
CA ALA A 17 24.46 -17.25 -3.38
C ALA A 17 23.63 -16.11 -2.76
N ARG A 18 24.16 -14.88 -2.74
CA ARG A 18 23.40 -13.70 -2.28
C ARG A 18 22.16 -13.46 -3.12
N ARG A 19 22.26 -13.60 -4.44
CA ARG A 19 21.14 -13.44 -5.36
C ARG A 19 20.06 -14.51 -5.15
N ALA A 20 20.46 -15.74 -4.84
CA ALA A 20 19.53 -16.83 -4.51
C ALA A 20 18.75 -16.52 -3.22
N VAL A 21 19.44 -16.11 -2.15
CA VAL A 21 18.78 -15.74 -0.87
C VAL A 21 17.77 -14.62 -1.05
N VAL A 22 18.12 -13.57 -1.80
CA VAL A 22 17.20 -12.46 -2.10
C VAL A 22 15.97 -12.96 -2.87
N ARG A 23 16.19 -13.83 -3.87
CA ARG A 23 15.08 -14.40 -4.65
C ARG A 23 14.15 -15.26 -3.80
N ASP A 24 14.71 -16.12 -2.95
CA ASP A 24 13.93 -17.02 -2.12
C ASP A 24 13.14 -16.25 -1.05
N ARG A 25 13.72 -15.16 -0.53
CA ARG A 25 13.04 -14.23 0.36
C ARG A 25 11.88 -13.51 -0.33
N ALA A 26 12.09 -13.04 -1.56
CA ALA A 26 11.05 -12.37 -2.33
C ALA A 26 9.91 -13.34 -2.71
N GLU A 27 10.24 -14.60 -3.04
CA GLU A 27 9.24 -15.66 -3.29
C GLU A 27 8.43 -15.98 -2.03
N ALA A 28 9.10 -16.11 -0.88
CA ALA A 28 8.41 -16.31 0.39
C ALA A 28 7.48 -15.14 0.73
N ALA A 29 7.96 -13.90 0.59
CA ALA A 29 7.16 -12.70 0.80
C ALA A 29 5.94 -12.66 -0.14
N ALA A 30 6.11 -13.00 -1.42
CA ALA A 30 4.99 -13.08 -2.37
C ALA A 30 3.95 -14.13 -1.96
N GLY A 31 4.38 -15.26 -1.41
CA GLY A 31 3.49 -16.29 -0.84
C GLY A 31 2.71 -15.78 0.37
N GLU A 32 3.40 -15.20 1.35
CA GLU A 32 2.76 -14.65 2.56
C GLU A 32 1.75 -13.54 2.23
N ILE A 33 2.06 -12.67 1.26
CA ILE A 33 1.11 -11.64 0.81
C ILE A 33 -0.14 -12.27 0.19
N LEU A 34 0.00 -13.32 -0.62
CA LEU A 34 -1.15 -14.04 -1.19
C LEU A 34 -2.04 -14.62 -0.09
N ASP A 35 -1.45 -15.31 0.88
CA ASP A 35 -2.19 -15.94 1.99
C ASP A 35 -2.92 -14.90 2.86
N LEU A 36 -2.33 -13.72 3.03
CA LEU A 36 -2.95 -12.59 3.71
C LEU A 36 -4.10 -11.97 2.90
N LEU A 37 -3.95 -11.84 1.58
CA LEU A 37 -4.98 -11.31 0.69
C LEU A 37 -6.18 -12.26 0.57
N ASP A 38 -5.95 -13.57 0.58
CA ASP A 38 -7.02 -14.58 0.62
C ASP A 38 -7.85 -14.45 1.91
N GLN A 39 -7.22 -14.08 3.03
CA GLN A 39 -7.92 -13.77 4.27
C GLN A 39 -8.76 -12.50 4.17
N VAL A 40 -8.34 -11.49 3.39
CA VAL A 40 -9.16 -10.29 3.14
C VAL A 40 -10.45 -10.66 2.43
N GLU A 41 -10.39 -11.49 1.38
CA GLU A 41 -11.59 -11.88 0.63
C GLU A 41 -12.58 -12.64 1.54
N ALA A 42 -12.10 -13.61 2.32
CA ALA A 42 -12.93 -14.33 3.28
C ALA A 42 -13.56 -13.40 4.33
N LEU A 43 -12.78 -12.46 4.86
CA LEU A 43 -13.25 -11.51 5.87
C LEU A 43 -14.28 -10.53 5.30
N ALA A 44 -14.10 -10.09 4.06
CA ALA A 44 -15.06 -9.23 3.36
C ALA A 44 -16.39 -9.95 3.10
N ASP A 45 -16.35 -11.23 2.72
CA ASP A 45 -17.54 -12.06 2.55
C ASP A 45 -18.29 -12.22 3.88
N ASP A 46 -17.59 -12.48 4.99
CA ASP A 46 -18.20 -12.64 6.31
C ASP A 46 -18.96 -11.38 6.79
N VAL A 47 -18.45 -10.18 6.49
CA VAL A 47 -19.13 -8.90 6.80
C VAL A 47 -20.35 -8.69 5.93
N LEU A 48 -20.29 -9.03 4.64
CA LEU A 48 -21.43 -8.90 3.73
C LEU A 48 -22.63 -9.75 4.19
N PHE A 49 -22.38 -10.84 4.90
CA PHE A 49 -23.41 -11.70 5.50
C PHE A 49 -23.69 -11.44 6.99
N ASP A 50 -23.19 -10.33 7.54
CA ASP A 50 -23.41 -9.86 8.92
C ASP A 50 -23.03 -10.88 10.02
N ARG A 51 -22.04 -11.75 9.74
CA ARG A 51 -21.70 -12.90 10.62
C ARG A 51 -20.69 -12.55 11.72
N THR A 52 -19.78 -11.60 11.49
CA THR A 52 -18.64 -11.30 12.40
C THR A 52 -18.22 -9.82 12.34
N ARG A 53 -19.19 -8.93 12.51
CA ARG A 53 -18.99 -7.47 12.40
C ARG A 53 -18.04 -6.86 13.44
N ARG A 54 -17.86 -7.51 14.60
CA ARG A 54 -17.15 -6.92 15.76
C ARG A 54 -15.62 -7.01 15.68
N ASP A 55 -15.10 -8.03 15.01
CA ASP A 55 -13.65 -8.30 14.95
C ASP A 55 -13.05 -7.93 13.58
N TYR A 56 -13.85 -7.34 12.69
CA TYR A 56 -13.42 -6.99 11.34
C TYR A 56 -12.25 -6.01 11.35
N ASP A 57 -12.43 -4.86 12.00
CA ASP A 57 -11.49 -3.73 11.99
C ASP A 57 -10.11 -4.14 12.51
N ASP A 58 -10.05 -4.92 13.60
CA ASP A 58 -8.79 -5.40 14.16
C ASP A 58 -8.11 -6.43 13.25
N ARG A 59 -8.89 -7.33 12.64
CA ARG A 59 -8.34 -8.36 11.74
C ARG A 59 -7.86 -7.78 10.43
N ILE A 60 -8.62 -6.89 9.80
CA ILE A 60 -8.23 -6.28 8.53
C ILE A 60 -6.98 -5.41 8.71
N ARG A 61 -6.88 -4.67 9.82
CA ARG A 61 -5.68 -3.88 10.14
C ARG A 61 -4.43 -4.75 10.30
N LEU A 62 -4.54 -5.88 11.01
CA LEU A 62 -3.42 -6.83 11.14
C LEU A 62 -3.00 -7.40 9.78
N ILE A 63 -3.96 -7.69 8.90
CA ILE A 63 -3.67 -8.16 7.55
C ILE A 63 -2.96 -7.08 6.73
N ILE A 64 -3.46 -5.85 6.72
CA ILE A 64 -2.85 -4.71 6.01
C ILE A 64 -1.40 -4.50 6.47
N MET A 65 -1.16 -4.48 7.78
CA MET A 65 0.19 -4.36 8.34
C MET A 65 1.11 -5.51 7.94
N GLY A 66 0.57 -6.74 7.89
CA GLY A 66 1.28 -7.92 7.41
C GLY A 66 1.71 -7.77 5.95
N VAL A 67 0.78 -7.37 5.07
CA VAL A 67 1.08 -7.15 3.64
C VAL A 67 2.16 -6.08 3.50
N GLN A 68 2.00 -4.91 4.13
CA GLN A 68 2.97 -3.81 4.10
C GLN A 68 4.38 -4.25 4.50
N ARG A 69 4.49 -5.08 5.55
CA ARG A 69 5.78 -5.61 6.00
C ARG A 69 6.45 -6.46 4.92
N HIS A 70 5.70 -7.30 4.23
CA HIS A 70 6.24 -8.20 3.21
C HIS A 70 6.55 -7.50 1.88
N LEU A 71 5.92 -6.35 1.58
CA LEU A 71 6.23 -5.57 0.37
C LEU A 71 7.69 -5.11 0.29
N LEU A 72 8.31 -4.85 1.44
CA LEU A 72 9.71 -4.42 1.53
C LEU A 72 10.69 -5.49 1.03
N ASP A 73 10.28 -6.76 1.09
CA ASP A 73 11.09 -7.90 0.65
C ASP A 73 10.94 -8.19 -0.86
N LEU A 74 10.00 -7.52 -1.56
CA LEU A 74 9.84 -7.64 -3.00
C LEU A 74 10.89 -6.81 -3.75
N THR A 75 11.50 -7.44 -4.77
CA THR A 75 12.57 -6.82 -5.55
C THR A 75 12.06 -6.05 -6.77
N ASP A 76 10.92 -6.47 -7.33
CA ASP A 76 10.35 -5.87 -8.53
C ASP A 76 9.59 -4.60 -8.17
N ALA A 77 10.01 -3.47 -8.76
CA ALA A 77 9.46 -2.16 -8.44
C ALA A 77 8.02 -1.98 -8.95
N GLU A 78 7.68 -2.58 -10.09
CA GLU A 78 6.34 -2.48 -10.66
C GLU A 78 5.35 -3.30 -9.83
N VAL A 79 5.72 -4.52 -9.47
CA VAL A 79 4.92 -5.38 -8.59
C VAL A 79 4.69 -4.69 -7.25
N ARG A 80 5.76 -4.17 -6.62
CA ARG A 80 5.65 -3.44 -5.35
C ARG A 80 4.71 -2.25 -5.48
N ARG A 81 4.90 -1.39 -6.48
CA ARG A 81 4.05 -0.21 -6.71
C ARG A 81 2.57 -0.57 -6.84
N ARG A 82 2.26 -1.64 -7.58
CA ARG A 82 0.87 -2.09 -7.76
C ARG A 82 0.27 -2.63 -6.47
N LEU A 83 1.06 -3.33 -5.66
CA LEU A 83 0.58 -3.84 -4.37
C LEU A 83 0.47 -2.74 -3.31
N GLU A 84 1.33 -1.72 -3.34
CA GLU A 84 1.19 -0.51 -2.52
C GLU A 84 -0.16 0.17 -2.79
N PHE A 85 -0.55 0.27 -4.06
CA PHE A 85 -1.85 0.81 -4.44
C PHE A 85 -3.02 -0.07 -3.93
N VAL A 86 -2.87 -1.40 -3.95
CA VAL A 86 -3.88 -2.29 -3.36
C VAL A 86 -3.98 -2.07 -1.85
N VAL A 87 -2.86 -1.94 -1.15
CA VAL A 87 -2.83 -1.62 0.29
C VAL A 87 -3.52 -0.29 0.61
N GLU A 88 -3.32 0.72 -0.24
CA GLU A 88 -4.00 2.01 -0.11
C GLU A 88 -5.53 1.84 -0.18
N ILE A 89 -6.02 1.06 -1.15
CA ILE A 89 -7.45 0.73 -1.28
C ILE A 89 -7.96 -0.02 -0.05
N LEU A 90 -7.20 -1.00 0.46
CA LEU A 90 -7.57 -1.75 1.66
C LEU A 90 -7.69 -0.83 2.89
N THR A 91 -6.76 0.12 3.02
CA THR A 91 -6.75 1.09 4.12
C THR A 91 -7.93 2.06 4.02
N TYR A 92 -8.24 2.53 2.82
CA TYR A 92 -9.41 3.37 2.57
C TYR A 92 -10.72 2.61 2.81
N ALA A 93 -10.76 1.33 2.45
CA ALA A 93 -11.91 0.47 2.71
C ALA A 93 -12.14 0.23 4.21
N ASP A 94 -11.07 0.05 5.00
CA ASP A 94 -11.13 -0.06 6.47
C ASP A 94 -11.77 1.18 7.10
N SER A 95 -11.37 2.38 6.66
CA SER A 95 -11.85 3.64 7.25
C SER A 95 -13.33 3.96 6.95
N MET A 96 -13.90 3.37 5.89
CA MET A 96 -15.24 3.72 5.39
C MET A 96 -16.35 2.73 5.77
N TYR A 97 -16.06 1.63 6.49
CA TYR A 97 -17.01 0.63 7.01
C TYR A 97 -18.09 0.18 5.99
N LEU A 98 -17.83 -0.85 5.20
CA LEU A 98 -18.47 -0.98 3.88
C LEU A 98 -19.69 -1.91 3.77
N PRO A 99 -20.87 -1.34 3.46
CA PRO A 99 -21.85 -1.95 2.56
C PRO A 99 -21.78 -1.32 1.14
N GLY A 100 -21.93 -2.13 0.08
CA GLY A 100 -22.17 -1.62 -1.29
C GLY A 100 -20.94 -1.48 -2.20
N GLU A 101 -20.83 -0.35 -2.93
CA GLU A 101 -19.87 -0.13 -4.03
C GLU A 101 -18.39 -0.33 -3.64
N THR A 102 -18.01 0.05 -2.42
CA THR A 102 -16.63 -0.06 -1.96
C THR A 102 -16.19 -1.52 -1.73
N TYR A 103 -17.12 -2.45 -1.49
CA TYR A 103 -16.82 -3.90 -1.46
C TYR A 103 -16.43 -4.42 -2.85
N THR A 104 -17.05 -3.90 -3.91
CA THR A 104 -16.68 -4.25 -5.30
C THR A 104 -15.25 -3.82 -5.62
N VAL A 105 -14.88 -2.59 -5.23
CA VAL A 105 -13.52 -2.07 -5.44
C VAL A 105 -12.49 -2.86 -4.64
N LEU A 106 -12.79 -3.20 -3.38
CA LEU A 106 -11.95 -4.06 -2.54
C LEU A 106 -11.66 -5.40 -3.22
N ARG A 107 -12.69 -6.11 -3.70
CA ARG A 107 -12.51 -7.41 -4.37
C ARG A 107 -11.70 -7.31 -5.64
N VAL A 108 -11.90 -6.25 -6.43
CA VAL A 108 -11.10 -6.05 -7.63
C VAL A 108 -9.64 -5.79 -7.26
N ALA A 109 -9.37 -5.02 -6.21
CA ALA A 109 -8.01 -4.75 -5.74
C ALA A 109 -7.31 -6.02 -5.23
N VAL A 110 -7.99 -6.84 -4.42
CA VAL A 110 -7.48 -8.14 -3.96
C VAL A 110 -7.17 -9.06 -5.14
N ARG A 111 -8.09 -9.16 -6.10
CA ARG A 111 -7.92 -9.99 -7.29
C ARG A 111 -6.78 -9.50 -8.19
N GLU A 112 -6.61 -8.19 -8.31
CA GLU A 112 -5.47 -7.60 -9.01
C GLU A 112 -4.15 -8.01 -8.36
N ALA A 113 -4.03 -7.87 -7.04
CA ALA A 113 -2.83 -8.26 -6.32
C ALA A 113 -2.53 -9.76 -6.48
N GLN A 114 -3.55 -10.62 -6.40
CA GLN A 114 -3.40 -12.06 -6.65
C GLN A 114 -2.88 -12.34 -8.07
N ASN A 115 -3.41 -11.66 -9.08
CA ASN A 115 -2.96 -11.83 -10.47
C ASN A 115 -1.51 -11.37 -10.66
N VAL A 116 -1.15 -10.21 -10.11
CA VAL A 116 0.19 -9.63 -10.18
C VAL A 116 1.22 -10.53 -9.48
N LEU A 117 0.92 -10.96 -8.25
CA LEU A 117 1.79 -11.87 -7.49
C LEU A 117 1.89 -13.24 -8.17
N GLY A 118 0.79 -13.75 -8.72
CA GLY A 118 0.79 -14.98 -9.51
C GLY A 118 1.72 -14.90 -10.72
N ALA A 119 1.65 -13.81 -11.48
CA ALA A 119 2.55 -13.57 -12.62
C ALA A 119 4.01 -13.42 -12.17
N TYR A 120 4.26 -12.64 -11.11
CA TYR A 120 5.59 -12.44 -10.54
C TYR A 120 6.26 -13.77 -10.15
N ARG A 121 5.55 -14.65 -9.44
CA ARG A 121 6.06 -15.96 -9.01
C ARG A 121 6.35 -16.88 -10.19
N ARG A 122 5.55 -16.81 -11.26
CA ARG A 122 5.81 -17.52 -12.53
C ARG A 122 6.89 -16.85 -13.40
N ARG A 123 7.39 -15.67 -12.99
CA ARG A 123 8.34 -14.83 -13.73
C ARG A 123 7.80 -14.37 -15.09
N GLU A 124 6.51 -14.13 -15.11
CA GLU A 124 5.79 -13.57 -16.25
C GLU A 124 5.71 -12.05 -16.10
N GLU A 125 5.44 -11.37 -17.22
CA GLU A 125 5.12 -9.96 -17.18
C GLU A 125 3.81 -9.75 -16.38
N PRO A 126 3.74 -8.74 -15.49
CA PRO A 126 2.51 -8.41 -14.80
C PRO A 126 1.39 -8.13 -15.82
N PRO A 127 0.16 -8.64 -15.59
CA PRO A 127 -0.95 -8.36 -16.50
C PRO A 127 -1.22 -6.86 -16.54
N ALA A 128 -1.75 -6.35 -17.66
CA ALA A 128 -2.16 -4.95 -17.74
C ALA A 128 -3.10 -4.58 -16.58
N GLU A 129 -2.92 -3.38 -16.02
CA GLU A 129 -3.77 -2.90 -14.94
C GLU A 129 -5.24 -2.82 -15.37
N LEU A 130 -6.13 -3.26 -14.48
CA LEU A 130 -7.56 -3.17 -14.72
C LEU A 130 -8.02 -1.71 -14.78
N ALA A 131 -8.75 -1.33 -15.82
CA ALA A 131 -9.18 0.04 -16.06
C ALA A 131 -9.98 0.66 -14.90
N ILE A 132 -10.67 -0.15 -14.10
CA ILE A 132 -11.41 0.33 -12.92
C ILE A 132 -10.46 0.79 -11.81
N LEU A 133 -9.31 0.14 -11.64
CA LEU A 133 -8.28 0.51 -10.68
C LEU A 133 -7.50 1.74 -11.15
N ALA A 134 -7.22 1.83 -12.45
CA ALA A 134 -6.63 3.04 -13.05
C ALA A 134 -7.50 4.28 -12.79
N ARG A 135 -8.81 4.20 -13.05
CA ARG A 135 -9.75 5.29 -12.74
C ARG A 135 -9.85 5.58 -11.25
N HIS A 136 -9.79 4.56 -10.40
CA HIS A 136 -9.83 4.75 -8.95
C HIS A 136 -8.59 5.49 -8.46
N ARG A 137 -7.41 5.19 -9.02
CA ARG A 137 -6.16 5.92 -8.74
C ARG A 137 -6.28 7.39 -9.10
N GLU A 138 -6.80 7.69 -10.29
CA GLU A 138 -7.04 9.07 -10.73
C GLU A 138 -8.00 9.80 -9.78
N GLY A 139 -9.06 9.12 -9.32
CA GLY A 139 -9.99 9.67 -8.33
C GLY A 139 -9.33 9.95 -6.96
N LEU A 140 -8.50 9.02 -6.46
CA LEU A 140 -7.78 9.21 -5.20
C LEU A 140 -6.76 10.35 -5.28
N ALA A 141 -6.03 10.46 -6.40
CA ALA A 141 -5.11 11.56 -6.63
C ALA A 141 -5.82 12.92 -6.61
N LEU A 142 -6.98 13.03 -7.27
CA LEU A 142 -7.78 14.25 -7.26
C LEU A 142 -8.26 14.61 -5.84
N MET A 143 -8.70 13.63 -5.05
CA MET A 143 -9.10 13.89 -3.66
C MET A 143 -7.93 14.36 -2.80
N ALA A 144 -6.75 13.74 -2.96
CA ALA A 144 -5.55 14.15 -2.23
C ALA A 144 -5.12 15.59 -2.56
N GLU A 145 -5.19 15.98 -3.84
CA GLU A 145 -4.93 17.38 -4.27
C GLU A 145 -5.92 18.35 -3.61
N MET A 146 -7.21 18.00 -3.59
CA MET A 146 -8.25 18.82 -2.95
C MET A 146 -8.04 18.95 -1.43
N ASP A 147 -7.68 17.86 -0.75
CA ASP A 147 -7.39 17.87 0.69
C ASP A 147 -6.19 18.76 1.02
N GLU A 148 -5.15 18.76 0.17
CA GLU A 148 -3.99 19.63 0.33
C GLU A 148 -4.36 21.11 0.16
N GLU A 149 -5.20 21.43 -0.82
CA GLU A 149 -5.71 22.80 -1.01
C GLU A 149 -6.53 23.29 0.19
N ILE A 150 -7.39 22.44 0.73
CA ILE A 150 -8.18 22.75 1.94
C ILE A 150 -7.25 22.95 3.14
N ALA A 151 -6.24 22.09 3.32
CA ALA A 151 -5.27 22.23 4.40
C ALA A 151 -4.48 23.54 4.32
N ARG A 152 -4.01 23.93 3.12
CA ARG A 152 -3.33 25.22 2.90
C ARG A 152 -4.24 26.40 3.21
N ALA A 153 -5.51 26.34 2.79
CA ALA A 153 -6.48 27.40 3.08
C ALA A 153 -6.71 27.54 4.59
N GLN A 154 -6.83 26.42 5.32
CA GLN A 154 -6.98 26.42 6.78
C GLN A 154 -5.75 26.97 7.49
N GLU A 155 -4.54 26.64 7.04
CA GLU A 155 -3.30 27.19 7.60
C GLU A 155 -3.18 28.70 7.37
N GLU A 156 -3.60 29.19 6.20
CA GLU A 156 -3.58 30.61 5.89
C GLU A 156 -4.58 31.41 6.74
N ASP A 157 -5.80 30.89 6.90
CA ASP A 157 -6.81 31.49 7.78
C ASP A 157 -6.35 31.50 9.23
N ALA A 158 -5.78 30.39 9.72
CA ALA A 158 -5.21 30.32 11.07
C ALA A 158 -4.03 31.27 11.28
N ARG A 159 -3.23 31.55 10.22
CA ARG A 159 -2.16 32.55 10.27
C ARG A 159 -2.72 33.97 10.39
N ARG A 160 -3.70 34.33 9.55
CA ARG A 160 -4.36 35.64 9.58
C ARG A 160 -5.01 35.92 10.93
N GLU A 161 -5.71 34.95 11.51
CA GLU A 161 -6.29 35.10 12.85
C GLU A 161 -5.25 35.35 13.94
N ARG A 162 -4.05 34.77 13.84
CA ARG A 162 -2.96 35.01 14.78
C ARG A 162 -2.38 36.42 14.62
N GLU A 163 -2.16 36.85 13.39
CA GLU A 163 -1.69 38.20 13.05
C GLU A 163 -2.69 39.26 13.57
N GLU A 164 -3.98 39.10 13.30
CA GLU A 164 -5.02 40.03 13.79
C GLU A 164 -5.17 40.06 15.32
N ARG A 165 -4.88 38.96 16.01
CA ARG A 165 -4.89 38.93 17.49
C ARG A 165 -3.65 39.61 18.05
N GLN A 166 -2.52 39.50 17.36
CA GLN A 166 -1.26 40.13 17.75
C GLN A 166 -1.34 41.66 17.56
N ASP A 167 -1.85 42.13 16.43
CA ASP A 167 -2.08 43.55 16.16
C ASP A 167 -3.05 44.20 17.17
N ARG A 168 -4.11 43.46 17.57
CA ARG A 168 -5.05 43.91 18.61
C ARG A 168 -4.42 43.98 20.00
N HIS A 169 -3.44 43.12 20.29
CA HIS A 169 -2.75 43.10 21.57
C HIS A 169 -1.70 44.21 21.65
N ASP A 170 -1.01 44.50 20.54
CA ASP A 170 -0.01 45.56 20.45
C ASP A 170 -0.65 46.97 20.47
N HIS A 171 -1.81 47.15 19.84
CA HIS A 171 -2.56 48.41 19.90
C HIS A 171 -3.43 48.61 21.15
N GLY A 172 -3.54 47.59 22.02
CA GLY A 172 -4.25 47.67 23.30
C GLY A 172 -3.39 48.12 24.49
N GLN A 173 -2.06 48.25 24.32
CA GLN A 173 -1.12 48.61 25.39
C GLN A 173 -0.72 50.10 25.43
N ASP A 174 -1.16 50.90 24.46
CA ASP A 174 -0.81 52.34 24.33
C ASP A 174 -1.87 53.31 24.89
N GLY A 175 -2.92 52.82 25.56
CA GLY A 175 -4.01 53.62 26.16
C GLY A 175 -4.03 53.57 27.68
#